data_AF-A0A8H8NR39-F1
#
_entry.id   AF-A0A8H8NR39-F1
#
_cell.length_a   1.000
_cell.length_b   1.000
_cell.length_c   1.000
_cell.angle_alpha   90.00
_cell.angle_beta   90.00
_cell.angle_gamma   90.00
#
_symmetry.space_group_name_H-M   'P 1'
#
loop_
_entity.id
_entity.type
_entity.pdbx_description
1 polymer ?
#
loop_
_entity_poly.entity_id
_entity_poly.type
_entity_poly.pdbx_seq_one_letter_code
_entity_poly.pdbx_strand_id
1 'polypeptide(L)'
;MNRSLIDRNKAKALQAGFRDRDNPYETPVDYIVWNAKMLTLFSDWTKSELITEIMNSAPEHWSLYIDTSVGTTWDNFLDKVAWHEDRLLRHDNNISQDIQKQLNEMKEILKNIEIQLDSNVKTNRSSQWDYKELSDNENTSENKNTSDNESEINKKASTQDSYQTL
;
A
#
# COMPACT_ATOMS: atom_id res chain seq x y z
N MET A 1 -23.15 43.80 -3.72
CA MET A 1 -22.96 42.33 -3.60
C MET A 1 -22.57 42.01 -2.17
N ASN A 2 -23.12 40.95 -1.56
CA ASN A 2 -22.96 40.71 -0.11
C ASN A 2 -21.57 40.10 0.17
N ARG A 3 -20.67 40.87 0.77
CA ARG A 3 -19.24 40.52 0.94
C ARG A 3 -19.03 39.21 1.71
N SER A 4 -19.90 38.90 2.66
CA SER A 4 -19.86 37.66 3.43
C SER A 4 -20.19 36.40 2.61
N LEU A 5 -21.03 36.51 1.57
CA LEU A 5 -21.30 35.41 0.64
C LEU A 5 -20.14 35.19 -0.32
N ILE A 6 -19.50 36.28 -0.74
CA ILE A 6 -18.29 36.27 -1.56
C ILE A 6 -17.15 35.57 -0.80
N ASP A 7 -16.91 35.98 0.45
CA ASP A 7 -15.84 35.41 1.28
C ASP A 7 -16.07 33.92 1.59
N ARG A 8 -17.33 33.51 1.83
CA ARG A 8 -17.69 32.10 2.02
C ARG A 8 -17.50 31.25 0.76
N ASN A 9 -17.87 31.77 -0.40
CA ASN A 9 -17.70 31.04 -1.66
C ASN A 9 -16.23 30.96 -2.07
N LYS A 10 -15.44 32.00 -1.78
CA LYS A 10 -13.97 31.97 -1.92
C LYS A 10 -13.35 30.92 -0.99
N ALA A 11 -13.74 30.90 0.28
CA ALA A 11 -13.26 29.88 1.22
C ALA A 11 -13.65 28.46 0.78
N LYS A 12 -14.87 28.28 0.25
CA LYS A 12 -15.30 27.00 -0.33
C LYS A 12 -14.48 26.60 -1.55
N ALA A 13 -14.19 27.52 -2.46
CA ALA A 13 -13.35 27.23 -3.63
C ALA A 13 -11.92 26.82 -3.22
N LEU A 14 -11.37 27.45 -2.18
CA LEU A 14 -10.05 27.12 -1.64
C LEU A 14 -10.02 25.80 -0.87
N GLN A 15 -11.14 25.39 -0.29
CA GLN A 15 -11.25 24.14 0.49
C GLN A 15 -11.82 22.96 -0.31
N ALA A 16 -12.35 23.20 -1.50
CA ALA A 16 -12.93 22.16 -2.33
C ALA A 16 -11.83 21.24 -2.83
N GLY A 17 -11.75 20.06 -2.23
CA GLY A 17 -10.88 18.98 -2.69
C GLY A 17 -11.46 18.28 -3.91
N PHE A 18 -10.57 17.65 -4.69
CA PHE A 18 -10.98 16.80 -5.80
C PHE A 18 -11.89 15.66 -5.29
N ARG A 19 -13.07 15.51 -5.91
CA ARG A 19 -14.10 14.52 -5.52
C ARG A 19 -14.57 14.64 -4.07
N ASP A 20 -14.86 15.88 -3.66
CA ASP A 20 -15.53 16.14 -2.38
C ASP A 20 -16.90 15.45 -2.31
N ARG A 21 -17.48 15.38 -1.10
CA ARG A 21 -18.74 14.70 -0.80
C ARG A 21 -19.90 15.12 -1.70
N ASP A 22 -19.87 16.36 -2.19
CA ASP A 22 -20.89 16.93 -3.07
C ASP A 22 -20.67 16.58 -4.56
N ASN A 23 -19.47 16.14 -4.97
CA ASN A 23 -19.15 15.79 -6.36
C ASN A 23 -18.25 14.54 -6.49
N PRO A 24 -18.74 13.34 -6.13
CA PRO A 24 -17.91 12.13 -6.08
C PRO A 24 -17.45 11.61 -7.45
N TYR A 25 -18.12 12.00 -8.53
CA TYR A 25 -17.85 11.53 -9.90
C TYR A 25 -17.12 12.55 -10.76
N GLU A 26 -16.56 13.59 -10.14
CA GLU A 26 -15.82 14.63 -10.85
C GLU A 26 -14.63 14.07 -11.62
N THR A 27 -14.45 14.55 -12.84
CA THR A 27 -13.25 14.30 -13.65
C THR A 27 -12.15 15.32 -13.29
N PRO A 28 -10.87 14.99 -13.48
CA PRO A 28 -9.78 15.92 -13.24
C PRO A 28 -9.92 17.23 -14.03
N VAL A 29 -10.42 17.14 -15.27
CA VAL A 29 -10.68 18.32 -16.10
C VAL A 29 -11.84 19.15 -15.53
N ASP A 30 -12.94 18.50 -15.14
CA ASP A 30 -14.09 19.19 -14.54
C ASP A 30 -13.71 19.93 -13.26
N TYR A 31 -12.91 19.28 -12.40
CA TYR A 31 -12.38 19.87 -11.17
C TYR A 31 -11.61 21.16 -11.45
N ILE A 32 -10.69 21.12 -12.41
CA ILE A 32 -9.89 22.30 -12.77
C ILE A 32 -10.77 23.40 -13.34
N VAL A 33 -11.69 23.08 -14.24
CA VAL A 33 -12.60 24.06 -14.85
C VAL A 33 -13.51 24.68 -13.81
N TRP A 34 -14.03 23.89 -12.86
CA TRP A 34 -14.87 24.37 -11.80
C TRP A 34 -14.11 25.28 -10.84
N ASN A 35 -12.92 24.87 -10.37
CA ASN A 35 -12.09 25.70 -9.50
C ASN A 35 -11.62 26.98 -10.20
N ALA A 36 -11.27 26.91 -11.49
CA ALA A 36 -10.93 28.08 -12.29
C ALA A 36 -12.08 29.09 -12.34
N LYS A 37 -13.30 28.62 -12.61
CA LYS A 37 -14.50 29.46 -12.59
C LYS A 37 -14.71 30.08 -11.22
N MET A 38 -14.58 29.30 -10.15
CA MET A 38 -14.80 29.80 -8.80
C MET A 38 -13.76 30.84 -8.37
N LEU A 39 -12.47 30.62 -8.64
CA LEU A 39 -11.40 31.54 -8.26
C LEU A 39 -11.48 32.86 -9.03
N THR A 40 -11.84 32.81 -10.32
CA THR A 40 -11.98 34.00 -11.18
C THR A 40 -13.23 34.85 -10.87
N LEU A 41 -14.23 34.32 -10.16
CA LEU A 41 -15.39 35.11 -9.73
C LEU A 41 -15.05 36.18 -8.69
N PHE A 42 -13.90 36.07 -8.01
CA PHE A 42 -13.58 36.86 -6.82
C PHE A 42 -12.34 37.74 -6.96
N SER A 43 -11.47 37.44 -7.92
CA SER A 43 -10.22 38.18 -8.14
C SER A 43 -9.72 37.95 -9.55
N ASP A 44 -9.01 38.94 -10.09
CA ASP A 44 -8.30 38.82 -11.36
C ASP A 44 -7.00 38.04 -11.13
N TRP A 45 -7.07 36.72 -11.34
CA TRP A 45 -5.90 35.85 -11.27
C TRP A 45 -5.21 35.79 -12.64
N THR A 46 -3.87 35.82 -12.66
CA THR A 46 -3.15 35.43 -13.87
C THR A 46 -3.29 33.93 -14.11
N LYS A 47 -3.24 33.49 -15.37
CA LYS A 47 -3.35 32.06 -15.70
C LYS A 47 -2.33 31.19 -14.95
N SER A 48 -1.12 31.69 -14.74
CA SER A 48 -0.06 31.00 -14.00
C SER A 48 -0.34 30.90 -12.49
N GLU A 49 -0.85 31.96 -11.88
CA GLU A 49 -1.23 31.92 -10.46
C GLU A 49 -2.44 31.01 -10.26
N LEU A 50 -3.40 31.04 -11.19
CA LEU A 50 -4.57 30.18 -11.18
C LEU A 50 -4.20 28.69 -11.25
N ILE A 51 -3.30 28.31 -12.15
CA ILE A 51 -2.79 26.93 -12.26
C ILE A 51 -2.12 26.51 -10.94
N THR A 52 -1.27 27.37 -10.39
CA THR A 52 -0.56 27.10 -9.13
C THR A 52 -1.55 26.88 -7.99
N GLU A 53 -2.54 27.76 -7.84
CA GLU A 53 -3.53 27.68 -6.78
C GLU A 53 -4.40 26.41 -6.89
N ILE A 54 -4.84 26.07 -8.10
CA ILE A 54 -5.61 24.84 -8.35
C ILE A 54 -4.79 23.59 -8.05
N MET A 55 -3.50 23.60 -8.39
CA MET A 55 -2.62 22.45 -8.13
C MET A 55 -2.22 22.34 -6.66
N ASN A 56 -2.22 23.43 -5.90
CA ASN A 56 -2.02 23.40 -4.45
C ASN A 56 -3.19 22.74 -3.70
N SER A 57 -4.43 22.87 -4.21
CA SER A 57 -5.61 22.21 -3.66
C SER A 57 -5.87 20.81 -4.24
N ALA A 58 -5.17 20.47 -5.33
CA ALA A 58 -5.28 19.15 -5.96
C ALA A 58 -4.66 18.05 -5.08
N PRO A 59 -5.06 16.77 -5.29
CA PRO A 59 -4.41 15.64 -4.63
C PRO A 59 -2.90 15.60 -4.89
N GLU A 60 -2.13 15.28 -3.85
CA GLU A 60 -0.66 15.30 -3.89
C GLU A 60 -0.07 14.45 -5.03
N HIS A 61 -0.68 13.29 -5.32
CA HIS A 61 -0.23 12.38 -6.38
C HIS A 61 -0.33 12.98 -7.80
N TRP A 62 -1.06 14.08 -7.99
CA TRP A 62 -1.14 14.75 -9.29
C TRP A 62 0.17 15.43 -9.67
N SER A 63 0.95 15.90 -8.69
CA SER A 63 2.25 16.54 -8.90
C SER A 63 3.28 15.60 -9.57
N LEU A 64 3.07 14.28 -9.50
CA LEU A 64 3.89 13.27 -10.17
C LEU A 64 3.73 13.27 -11.69
N TYR A 65 2.60 13.77 -12.18
CA TYR A 65 2.23 13.73 -13.60
C TYR A 65 2.15 15.12 -14.22
N ILE A 66 1.83 16.13 -13.42
CA ILE A 66 1.63 17.49 -13.90
C ILE A 66 2.70 18.40 -13.30
N ASP A 67 3.69 18.76 -14.12
CA ASP A 67 4.66 19.80 -13.80
C ASP A 67 4.14 21.18 -14.24
N THR A 68 3.95 22.06 -13.25
CA THR A 68 3.51 23.44 -13.42
C THR A 68 4.66 24.44 -13.47
N SER A 69 5.89 24.03 -13.15
CA SER A 69 7.06 24.92 -13.02
C SER A 69 7.55 25.45 -14.37
N VAL A 70 7.30 24.73 -15.47
CA VAL A 70 7.82 25.06 -16.80
C VAL A 70 6.75 25.71 -17.67
N GLY A 71 6.71 27.05 -17.69
CA GLY A 71 6.09 27.86 -18.77
C GLY A 71 4.71 27.40 -19.25
N THR A 72 3.86 26.90 -18.34
CA THR A 72 2.64 26.20 -18.72
C THR A 72 1.56 27.21 -19.09
N THR A 73 1.16 27.24 -20.36
CA THR A 73 -0.04 27.96 -20.79
C THR A 73 -1.28 27.21 -20.31
N TRP A 74 -2.39 27.93 -20.12
CA TRP A 74 -3.65 27.34 -19.66
C TRP A 74 -4.12 26.16 -20.52
N ASP A 75 -3.99 26.29 -21.84
CA ASP A 75 -4.43 25.26 -22.78
C ASP A 75 -3.53 24.01 -22.68
N ASN A 76 -2.20 24.19 -22.63
CA ASN A 76 -1.25 23.09 -22.42
C ASN A 76 -1.45 22.39 -21.07
N PHE A 77 -1.83 23.14 -20.04
CA PHE A 77 -2.16 22.57 -18.73
C PHE A 77 -3.39 21.66 -18.82
N LEU A 78 -4.48 22.14 -19.43
CA LEU A 78 -5.69 21.33 -19.61
C LEU A 78 -5.42 20.11 -20.50
N ASP A 79 -4.64 20.25 -21.56
CA ASP A 79 -4.27 19.13 -22.44
C ASP A 79 -3.46 18.07 -21.68
N LYS A 80 -2.50 18.48 -20.84
CA LYS A 80 -1.73 17.55 -19.99
C LYS A 80 -2.63 16.82 -18.99
N VAL A 81 -3.58 17.53 -18.37
CA VAL A 81 -4.53 16.93 -17.43
C VAL A 81 -5.41 15.90 -18.13
N ALA A 82 -5.96 16.26 -19.29
CA ALA A 82 -6.77 15.36 -20.10
C ALA A 82 -5.97 14.13 -20.55
N TRP A 83 -4.70 14.31 -20.96
CA TRP A 83 -3.83 13.20 -21.34
C TRP A 83 -3.54 12.25 -20.17
N HIS A 84 -3.42 12.79 -18.96
CA HIS A 84 -3.14 12.02 -17.74
C HIS A 84 -4.38 11.60 -16.96
N GLU A 85 -5.59 11.89 -17.44
CA GLU A 85 -6.84 11.75 -16.69
C GLU A 85 -6.96 10.40 -15.96
N ASP A 86 -6.77 9.32 -16.69
CA ASP A 86 -6.87 7.96 -16.17
C ASP A 86 -5.84 7.66 -15.06
N ARG A 87 -4.67 8.29 -15.09
CA ARG A 87 -3.66 8.21 -14.00
C ARG A 87 -4.00 9.09 -12.81
N LEU A 88 -4.55 10.28 -13.06
CA LEU A 88 -4.97 11.22 -12.02
C LEU A 88 -6.15 10.67 -11.21
N LEU A 89 -7.01 9.87 -11.86
CA LEU A 89 -8.15 9.18 -11.26
C LEU A 89 -7.77 7.99 -10.38
N ARG A 90 -6.68 7.31 -10.71
CA ARG A 90 -6.18 6.16 -9.95
C ARG A 90 -5.39 6.65 -8.75
N HIS A 91 -6.10 6.90 -7.66
CA HIS A 91 -5.49 7.10 -6.35
C HIS A 91 -5.08 5.73 -5.76
N ASP A 92 -3.91 5.66 -5.10
CA ASP A 92 -3.27 4.44 -4.56
C ASP A 92 -4.06 3.72 -3.44
N ASN A 93 -5.33 4.06 -3.25
CA ASN A 93 -6.25 3.36 -2.36
C ASN A 93 -6.28 1.85 -2.61
N ASN A 94 -6.08 1.40 -3.85
CA ASN A 94 -5.96 -0.02 -4.18
C ASN A 94 -4.70 -0.67 -3.58
N ILE A 95 -3.57 0.02 -3.57
CA ILE A 95 -2.31 -0.53 -3.02
C ILE A 95 -2.45 -0.68 -1.50
N SER A 96 -3.00 0.33 -0.83
CA SER A 96 -3.24 0.25 0.62
C SER A 96 -4.24 -0.84 0.97
N GLN A 97 -5.35 -0.97 0.23
CA GLN A 97 -6.33 -2.03 0.47
C GLN A 97 -5.78 -3.43 0.21
N ASP A 98 -4.97 -3.63 -0.84
CA ASP A 98 -4.36 -4.91 -1.14
C ASP A 98 -3.31 -5.31 -0.09
N ILE A 99 -2.47 -4.35 0.35
CA ILE A 99 -1.53 -4.56 1.45
C ILE A 99 -2.28 -4.91 2.75
N GLN A 100 -3.35 -4.20 3.08
CA GLN A 100 -4.16 -4.48 4.27
C GLN A 100 -4.82 -5.86 4.20
N LYS A 101 -5.30 -6.26 3.02
CA LYS A 101 -5.85 -7.60 2.79
C LYS A 101 -4.79 -8.68 3.01
N GLN A 102 -3.60 -8.51 2.42
CA GLN A 102 -2.47 -9.44 2.59
C GLN A 102 -2.04 -9.55 4.06
N LEU A 103 -1.97 -8.43 4.79
CA LEU A 103 -1.65 -8.42 6.23
C LEU A 103 -2.70 -9.19 7.05
N ASN A 104 -3.97 -9.02 6.74
CA ASN A 104 -5.05 -9.75 7.41
C ASN A 104 -4.99 -11.26 7.12
N GLU A 105 -4.70 -11.65 5.87
CA GLU A 105 -4.51 -13.06 5.50
C GLU A 105 -3.32 -13.67 6.25
N MET A 106 -2.17 -12.98 6.31
CA MET A 106 -1.00 -13.44 7.07
C MET A 106 -1.32 -13.58 8.56
N LYS A 107 -2.06 -12.62 9.13
CA LYS A 107 -2.46 -12.65 10.53
C LYS A 107 -3.34 -13.86 10.87
N GLU A 108 -4.28 -14.21 9.99
CA GLU A 108 -5.12 -15.39 10.16
C GLU A 108 -4.32 -16.70 9.99
N ILE A 109 -3.36 -16.75 9.05
CA ILE A 109 -2.46 -17.91 8.91
C ILE A 109 -1.64 -18.13 10.17
N LEU A 110 -1.03 -17.08 10.73
CA LEU A 110 -0.25 -17.17 11.96
C LEU A 110 -1.10 -17.66 13.14
N LYS A 111 -2.30 -17.11 13.29
CA LYS A 111 -3.25 -17.54 14.32
C LYS A 111 -3.63 -19.02 14.19
N ASN A 112 -3.87 -19.49 12.97
CA ASN A 112 -4.19 -20.90 12.74
C ASN A 112 -3.01 -21.82 13.05
N ILE A 113 -1.78 -21.43 12.71
CA ILE A 113 -0.56 -22.19 13.05
C ILE A 113 -0.40 -22.29 14.57
N GLU A 114 -0.63 -21.20 15.31
CA GLU A 114 -0.55 -21.19 16.77
C GLU A 114 -1.57 -22.14 17.41
N ILE A 115 -2.80 -22.15 16.91
CA ILE A 115 -3.84 -23.10 17.36
C ILE A 115 -3.44 -24.56 17.05
N GLN A 116 -2.80 -24.82 15.91
CA GLN A 116 -2.31 -26.17 15.56
C GLN A 116 -1.13 -26.62 16.44
N LEU A 117 -0.26 -25.70 16.84
CA LEU A 117 0.84 -25.99 17.78
C LEU A 117 0.29 -26.34 19.17
N ASP A 118 -0.66 -25.56 19.68
CA ASP A 118 -1.29 -25.79 21.00
C ASP A 118 -2.10 -27.09 21.07
N SER A 119 -2.72 -27.50 19.96
CA SER A 119 -3.48 -28.75 19.88
C SER A 119 -2.58 -29.99 19.77
N ASN A 120 -1.47 -29.92 19.03
CA ASN A 120 -0.48 -31.00 18.95
C ASN A 120 0.27 -31.26 20.28
N VAL A 121 0.43 -30.24 21.13
CA VAL A 121 0.98 -30.41 22.49
C VAL A 121 -0.02 -31.13 23.42
N LYS A 122 -1.33 -30.94 23.23
CA LYS A 122 -2.38 -31.59 24.04
C LYS A 122 -2.60 -33.05 23.65
N THR A 123 -2.53 -33.39 22.37
CA THR A 123 -2.67 -34.78 21.89
C THR A 123 -1.47 -35.66 22.26
N ASN A 124 -0.25 -35.11 22.25
CA ASN A 124 0.94 -35.86 22.66
C ASN A 124 0.99 -36.17 24.16
N ARG A 125 0.43 -35.32 25.03
CA ARG A 125 0.34 -35.61 26.48
C ARG A 125 -0.72 -36.65 26.84
N SER A 126 -1.75 -36.81 26.02
CA SER A 126 -2.84 -37.77 26.27
C SER A 126 -2.48 -39.21 25.91
N SER A 127 -1.39 -39.45 25.18
CA SER A 127 -1.00 -40.78 24.71
C SER A 127 0.06 -41.48 25.60
N GLN A 128 0.41 -40.89 26.75
CA GLN A 128 1.54 -41.33 27.59
C GLN A 128 1.13 -42.00 28.93
N TRP A 129 -0.05 -42.61 29.03
CA TRP A 129 -0.44 -43.37 30.22
C TRP A 129 -1.37 -44.53 29.87
N ASP A 130 -0.81 -45.59 29.30
CA ASP A 130 -1.43 -46.92 29.41
C ASP A 130 -0.43 -47.99 28.95
N TYR A 131 0.56 -48.34 29.78
CA TYR A 131 1.04 -49.72 29.85
C TYR A 131 1.50 -50.05 31.27
N LYS A 132 0.78 -51.02 31.83
CA LYS A 132 0.93 -51.60 33.15
C LYS A 132 2.07 -52.62 33.12
N GLU A 133 3.02 -52.38 34.01
CA GLU A 133 4.01 -53.30 34.59
C GLU A 133 3.63 -54.79 34.51
N LEU A 134 4.49 -55.64 33.92
CA LEU A 134 4.75 -57.03 34.36
C LEU A 134 5.87 -57.75 33.58
N SER A 135 6.76 -58.33 34.38
CA SER A 135 7.64 -59.51 34.21
C SER A 135 8.93 -59.42 33.40
N ASP A 136 10.01 -59.65 34.15
CA ASP A 136 11.35 -60.09 33.77
C ASP A 136 11.34 -61.31 32.84
N ASN A 137 12.25 -61.34 31.85
CA ASN A 137 13.04 -62.54 31.52
C ASN A 137 14.25 -62.18 30.65
N GLU A 138 15.40 -62.68 31.07
CA GLU A 138 16.65 -62.77 30.30
C GLU A 138 16.44 -63.59 29.01
N ASN A 139 17.08 -63.17 27.90
CA ASN A 139 18.13 -63.97 27.26
C ASN A 139 18.67 -63.31 25.99
N THR A 140 19.99 -63.23 25.99
CA THR A 140 20.95 -63.05 24.89
C THR A 140 20.53 -63.59 23.53
N SER A 141 20.83 -62.86 22.44
CA SER A 141 21.63 -63.34 21.29
C SER A 141 21.91 -62.23 20.29
N GLU A 142 23.15 -62.21 19.83
CA GLU A 142 23.81 -61.34 18.84
C GLU A 142 23.02 -61.07 17.54
N ASN A 143 23.13 -59.85 17.00
CA ASN A 143 23.50 -59.70 15.58
C ASN A 143 24.18 -58.34 15.30
N LYS A 144 25.22 -58.42 14.49
CA LYS A 144 26.17 -57.38 14.08
C LYS A 144 25.70 -56.62 12.84
N ASN A 145 26.11 -55.34 12.81
CA ASN A 145 26.40 -54.49 11.64
C ASN A 145 25.19 -54.11 10.75
N THR A 146 25.10 -52.94 10.12
CA THR A 146 26.10 -51.93 9.74
C THR A 146 25.34 -50.65 9.37
N SER A 147 25.96 -49.49 9.64
CA SER A 147 26.04 -48.28 8.80
C SER A 147 24.80 -47.82 8.02
N ASP A 148 24.37 -46.58 8.25
CA ASP A 148 24.61 -45.53 7.25
C ASP A 148 24.10 -44.14 7.69
N ASN A 149 25.04 -43.20 7.66
CA ASN A 149 24.93 -41.80 7.24
C ASN A 149 24.21 -40.77 8.13
N GLU A 150 25.01 -40.19 9.02
CA GLU A 150 24.93 -38.77 9.39
C GLU A 150 25.26 -37.89 8.17
N SER A 151 24.37 -36.95 7.83
CA SER A 151 24.72 -35.81 6.98
C SER A 151 24.32 -34.53 7.69
N GLU A 152 25.26 -34.00 8.45
CA GLU A 152 25.18 -32.71 9.10
C GLU A 152 25.89 -31.63 8.26
N ILE A 153 25.21 -30.48 8.16
CA ILE A 153 25.77 -29.12 8.10
C ILE A 153 26.18 -28.58 6.71
N ASN A 154 25.20 -27.92 6.09
CA ASN A 154 25.40 -26.79 5.21
C ASN A 154 25.96 -25.59 5.98
N LYS A 155 27.17 -25.14 5.64
CA LYS A 155 27.65 -23.76 5.87
C LYS A 155 28.41 -23.28 4.64
N LYS A 156 27.87 -22.24 3.98
CA LYS A 156 28.54 -21.00 3.52
C LYS A 156 27.88 -20.46 2.25
N ALA A 157 27.20 -19.33 2.39
CA ALA A 157 27.11 -18.33 1.33
C ALA A 157 27.02 -16.95 1.99
N SER A 158 28.16 -16.26 2.05
CA SER A 158 28.25 -14.83 2.33
C SER A 158 29.19 -14.25 1.28
N THR A 159 28.58 -13.56 0.31
CA THR A 159 28.93 -12.26 -0.27
C THR A 159 30.40 -11.88 -0.35
N GLN A 160 30.92 -11.54 -1.54
CA GLN A 160 31.14 -10.13 -1.95
C GLN A 160 31.73 -9.99 -3.37
N ASP A 161 31.21 -9.01 -4.10
CA ASP A 161 31.66 -8.47 -5.38
C ASP A 161 33.13 -8.02 -5.42
N SER A 162 33.76 -8.16 -6.58
CA SER A 162 34.64 -7.12 -7.16
C SER A 162 34.88 -7.37 -8.65
N TYR A 163 34.28 -6.54 -9.51
CA TYR A 163 34.70 -6.40 -10.90
C TYR A 163 35.86 -5.40 -10.96
N GLN A 164 37.00 -5.80 -11.53
CA GLN A 164 38.00 -4.90 -12.11
C GLN A 164 38.03 -5.10 -13.62
N THR A 165 37.77 -4.04 -14.37
CA THR A 165 37.97 -3.95 -15.81
C THR A 165 39.20 -3.08 -16.06
N LEU A 166 40.11 -3.57 -16.91
CA LEU A 166 41.23 -2.85 -17.51
C LEU A 166 40.77 -1.93 -18.64
#